data_AF-A0A4R9JVY4-F1
#
_entry.id   AF-A0A4R9JVY4-F1
#
_cell.length_a   1.000
_cell.length_b   1.000
_cell.length_c   1.000
_cell.angle_alpha   90.00
_cell.angle_beta   90.00
_cell.angle_gamma   90.00
#
_symmetry.space_group_name_H-M   'P 1'
#
loop_
_entity.id
_entity.type
_entity.pdbx_description
1 polymer ?
#
loop_
_entity_poly.entity_id
_entity_poly.type
_entity_poly.pdbx_seq_one_letter_code
_entity_poly.pdbx_strand_id
1 'polypeptide(L)'
;MPSSLLDRKDLLFLLAELSKKEDPSMRFISTNRTEEIMEVNGIRNSWDAGWVVYVNGERMDGMQLKRGVKVGPNDQIRIRFETVERVFGRPIN
;
A
#
# COMPACT_ATOMS: atom_id res chain seq x y z
N MET A 1 16.11 24.66 15.14
CA MET A 1 14.85 24.20 14.50
C MET A 1 14.79 22.68 14.67
N PRO A 2 13.68 22.06 15.12
CA PRO A 2 13.66 20.62 15.27
C PRO A 2 13.57 19.97 13.88
N SER A 3 14.46 19.00 13.64
CA SER A 3 14.68 18.26 12.40
C SER A 3 13.51 17.35 11.97
N SER A 4 12.50 17.19 12.83
CA SER A 4 11.38 16.25 12.62
C SER A 4 10.46 16.60 11.46
N LEU A 5 10.52 17.83 10.92
CA LEU A 5 9.75 18.25 9.74
C LEU A 5 10.33 17.73 8.42
N LEU A 6 11.60 17.29 8.40
CA LEU A 6 12.33 16.91 7.19
C LEU A 6 12.41 15.39 6.95
N ASP A 7 12.09 14.56 7.95
CA ASP A 7 12.10 13.09 7.82
C ASP A 7 10.82 12.57 7.16
N ARG A 8 10.52 13.04 5.95
CA ARG A 8 9.49 12.47 5.11
C ARG A 8 10.07 11.34 4.28
N LYS A 9 9.58 10.13 4.50
CA LYS A 9 9.97 8.93 3.76
C LYS A 9 8.89 8.53 2.77
N ASP A 10 9.32 7.80 1.75
CA ASP A 10 8.40 7.19 0.81
C ASP A 10 7.66 6.02 1.47
N LEU A 11 6.33 6.00 1.35
CA LEU A 11 5.50 4.98 1.97
C LEU A 11 5.85 3.57 1.47
N LEU A 12 6.05 3.40 0.16
CA LEU A 12 6.38 2.09 -0.40
C LEU A 12 7.76 1.62 0.07
N PHE A 13 8.70 2.54 0.22
CA PHE A 13 10.00 2.22 0.81
C PHE A 13 9.85 1.69 2.24
N LEU A 14 9.07 2.37 3.09
CA LEU A 14 8.82 1.92 4.47
C LEU A 14 8.16 0.53 4.51
N LEU A 15 7.16 0.29 3.66
CA LEU A 15 6.50 -1.01 3.58
C LEU A 15 7.43 -2.11 3.07
N ALA A 16 8.33 -1.79 2.13
CA ALA A 16 9.35 -2.72 1.65
C ALA A 16 10.45 -2.99 2.70
N GLU A 17 10.74 -2.05 3.60
CA GLU A 17 11.60 -2.32 4.75
C GLU A 17 10.91 -3.24 5.76
N LEU A 18 9.61 -3.01 6.02
CA LEU A 18 8.80 -3.82 6.92
C LEU A 18 8.64 -5.25 6.39
N SER A 19 8.45 -5.44 5.08
CA SER A 19 8.37 -6.77 4.49
C SER A 19 9.64 -7.60 4.71
N LYS A 20 10.82 -6.96 4.71
CA LYS A 20 12.09 -7.66 4.96
C LYS A 20 12.30 -8.03 6.42
N LYS A 21 11.74 -7.26 7.35
CA LYS A 21 12.03 -7.35 8.78
C LYS A 21 10.97 -8.14 9.56
N GLU A 22 9.70 -7.90 9.25
CA GLU A 22 8.57 -8.35 10.08
C GLU A 22 7.60 -9.25 9.31
N ASP A 23 7.32 -8.97 8.04
CA ASP A 23 6.41 -9.77 7.21
C ASP A 23 7.03 -10.16 5.86
N PRO A 24 7.84 -11.23 5.81
CA PRO A 24 8.43 -11.74 4.57
C PRO A 24 7.42 -12.19 3.52
N SER A 25 6.15 -12.39 3.90
CA SER A 25 5.08 -12.74 2.97
C SER A 25 4.51 -11.53 2.24
N MET A 26 4.81 -10.31 2.70
CA MET A 26 4.30 -9.09 2.08
C MET A 26 4.82 -8.94 0.66
N ARG A 27 3.88 -8.82 -0.29
CA ARG A 27 4.18 -8.73 -1.73
C ARG A 27 3.48 -7.55 -2.35
N PHE A 28 4.14 -6.98 -3.36
CA PHE A 28 3.63 -5.86 -4.14
C PHE A 28 3.59 -6.27 -5.61
N ILE A 29 2.61 -5.75 -6.35
CA ILE A 29 2.64 -5.72 -7.81
C ILE A 29 2.87 -4.29 -8.25
N SER A 30 3.94 -4.12 -9.03
CA SER A 30 4.30 -2.86 -9.65
C SER A 30 3.98 -2.94 -11.13
N THR A 31 3.16 -2.02 -11.63
CA THR A 31 2.97 -1.80 -13.06
C THR A 31 3.60 -0.47 -13.48
N ASN A 32 3.53 -0.14 -14.77
CA ASN A 32 3.96 1.17 -15.26
C ASN A 32 3.07 2.32 -14.72
N ARG A 33 1.86 2.03 -14.22
CA ARG A 33 0.87 3.04 -13.82
C ARG A 33 0.49 2.99 -12.34
N THR A 34 0.57 1.83 -11.73
CA THR A 34 0.07 1.58 -10.37
C THR A 34 1.05 0.75 -9.56
N GLU A 35 0.99 0.92 -8.24
CA GLU A 35 1.55 0.01 -7.26
C GLU A 35 0.42 -0.52 -6.39
N GLU A 36 0.39 -1.83 -6.13
CA GLU A 36 -0.63 -2.46 -5.29
C GLU A 36 0.01 -3.46 -4.32
N ILE A 37 -0.51 -3.52 -3.09
CA ILE A 37 -0.17 -4.59 -2.15
C ILE A 37 -0.98 -5.83 -2.53
N MET A 38 -0.32 -6.96 -2.71
CA MET A 38 -0.94 -8.23 -3.13
C MET A 38 -1.11 -9.24 -2.01
N GLU A 39 -0.23 -9.21 -1.03
CA GLU A 39 -0.19 -10.15 0.07
C GLU A 39 0.33 -9.43 1.31
N VAL A 40 -0.27 -9.70 2.46
CA VAL A 40 0.20 -9.28 3.79
C VAL A 40 -0.17 -10.41 4.75
N ASN A 41 0.76 -10.83 5.60
CA ASN A 41 0.61 -11.94 6.55
C ASN A 41 0.02 -13.22 5.91
N GLY A 42 0.43 -13.54 4.68
CA GLY A 42 -0.01 -14.72 3.92
C GLY A 42 -1.41 -14.62 3.31
N ILE A 43 -2.16 -13.53 3.55
CA ILE A 43 -3.49 -13.33 2.97
C ILE A 43 -3.33 -12.57 1.66
N ARG A 44 -3.81 -13.17 0.57
CA ARG A 44 -3.74 -12.62 -0.78
C ARG A 44 -5.01 -11.90 -1.17
N ASN A 45 -4.88 -10.94 -2.07
CA ASN A 45 -6.03 -10.35 -2.74
C ASN A 45 -6.83 -11.41 -3.52
N SER A 46 -8.15 -11.21 -3.57
CA SER A 46 -9.11 -11.96 -4.38
C SER A 46 -9.73 -11.04 -5.45
N TRP A 47 -10.81 -11.52 -6.07
CA TRP A 47 -11.59 -10.77 -7.05
C TRP A 47 -12.46 -9.68 -6.43
N ASP A 48 -12.94 -9.93 -5.22
CA ASP A 48 -13.90 -9.12 -4.48
C ASP A 48 -13.30 -8.45 -3.25
N ALA A 49 -12.08 -8.82 -2.85
CA ALA A 49 -11.39 -8.25 -1.70
C ALA A 49 -9.90 -8.02 -1.97
N GLY A 50 -9.34 -7.01 -1.32
CA GLY A 50 -7.93 -6.70 -1.45
C GLY A 50 -7.40 -5.76 -0.39
N TRP A 51 -6.08 -5.65 -0.36
CA TRP A 51 -5.35 -4.77 0.53
C TRP A 51 -5.46 -3.32 0.09
N VAL A 52 -5.99 -2.50 0.99
CA VAL A 52 -6.17 -1.07 0.82
C VAL A 52 -5.29 -0.33 1.83
N VAL A 53 -4.57 0.68 1.33
CA VAL A 53 -3.69 1.52 2.14
C VAL A 53 -4.40 2.81 2.48
N TYR A 54 -4.33 3.21 3.75
CA TYR A 54 -4.83 4.47 4.25
C TYR A 54 -3.71 5.27 4.91
N VAL A 55 -3.65 6.56 4.63
CA VAL A 55 -2.75 7.52 5.29
C VAL A 55 -3.62 8.61 5.90
N ASN A 56 -3.54 8.78 7.23
CA ASN A 56 -4.37 9.72 7.99
C ASN A 56 -5.88 9.58 7.72
N GLY A 57 -6.33 8.36 7.41
CA GLY A 57 -7.72 8.04 7.09
C GLY A 57 -8.11 8.24 5.63
N GLU A 58 -7.25 8.82 4.79
CA GLU A 58 -7.48 8.87 3.34
C GLU A 58 -7.00 7.59 2.66
N ARG A 59 -7.84 7.03 1.79
CA ARG A 59 -7.50 5.88 0.95
C ARG A 59 -6.53 6.28 -0.13
N MET A 60 -5.40 5.58 -0.21
CA MET A 60 -4.41 5.75 -1.28
C MET A 60 -4.72 4.79 -2.43
N ASP A 61 -4.88 5.33 -3.63
CA ASP A 61 -4.99 4.51 -4.84
C ASP A 61 -3.60 4.06 -5.35
N GLY A 62 -3.60 3.10 -6.27
CA GLY A 62 -2.35 2.55 -6.79
C GLY A 62 -1.50 3.56 -7.59
N MET A 63 -2.12 4.57 -8.22
CA MET A 63 -1.39 5.61 -8.94
C MET A 63 -0.70 6.58 -7.97
N GLN A 64 -1.37 6.94 -6.88
CA GLN A 64 -0.81 7.75 -5.80
C GLN A 64 0.38 7.03 -5.16
N LEU A 65 0.22 5.74 -4.84
CA LEU A 65 1.33 4.92 -4.33
C LEU A 65 2.51 4.91 -5.30
N LYS A 66 2.26 4.70 -6.60
CA LYS A 66 3.31 4.72 -7.64
C LYS A 66 4.04 6.05 -7.74
N ARG A 67 3.35 7.17 -7.50
CA ARG A 67 3.93 8.53 -7.51
C ARG A 67 4.77 8.85 -6.27
N GLY A 68 4.71 8.01 -5.24
CA GLY A 68 5.49 8.15 -4.02
C GLY A 68 4.79 9.01 -2.98
N VAL A 69 3.90 8.39 -2.20
CA VAL A 69 3.25 9.03 -1.05
C VAL A 69 4.30 9.29 0.03
N LYS A 70 4.43 10.56 0.45
CA LYS A 70 5.37 10.96 1.49
C LYS A 70 4.69 10.98 2.85
N VAL A 71 5.25 10.24 3.80
CA VAL A 71 4.76 10.12 5.17
C VAL A 71 5.84 10.52 6.16
N GLY A 72 5.44 11.18 7.24
CA GLY A 72 6.28 11.57 8.36
C GLY A 72 5.91 10.83 9.66
N PRO A 73 6.65 11.10 10.76
CA PRO A 73 6.49 10.36 12.02
C PRO A 73 5.12 10.44 12.69
N ASN A 74 4.35 11.50 12.40
CA ASN A 74 3.02 11.72 12.97
C ASN A 74 1.89 11.20 12.08
N ASP A 75 2.21 10.72 10.87
CA ASP A 75 1.20 10.20 9.95
C ASP A 75 0.79 8.79 10.37
N GLN A 76 -0.52 8.55 10.39
CA GLN A 76 -1.07 7.24 10.67
C GLN A 76 -1.24 6.45 9.39
N ILE A 77 -0.53 5.33 9.28
CA ILE A 77 -0.64 4.38 8.17
C ILE A 77 -1.50 3.21 8.62
N ARG A 78 -2.50 2.83 7.83
CA ARG A 78 -3.29 1.60 8.04
C ARG A 78 -3.36 0.80 6.75
N ILE A 79 -3.20 -0.51 6.86
CA ILE A 79 -3.40 -1.45 5.75
C ILE A 79 -4.57 -2.35 6.14
N ARG A 80 -5.61 -2.40 5.31
CA ARG A 80 -6.85 -3.14 5.61
C ARG A 80 -7.21 -4.05 4.45
N PHE A 81 -7.64 -5.26 4.78
CA PHE A 81 -8.23 -6.17 3.80
C PHE A 81 -9.72 -5.86 3.72
N GLU A 82 -10.16 -5.35 2.57
CA GLU A 82 -11.52 -4.83 2.39
C GLU A 82 -12.12 -5.34 1.10
N THR A 83 -13.45 -5.36 1.02
CA THR A 83 -14.17 -5.60 -0.23
C THR A 83 -13.85 -4.46 -1.22
N VAL A 84 -13.45 -4.82 -2.43
CA VAL A 84 -13.06 -3.87 -3.49
C VAL A 84 -13.71 -4.24 -4.81
N GLU A 85 -14.18 -3.25 -5.55
CA GLU A 85 -14.59 -3.45 -6.94
C GLU A 85 -13.36 -3.45 -7.84
N ARG A 86 -12.90 -4.63 -8.24
CA ARG A 86 -11.83 -4.76 -9.24
C ARG A 86 -12.43 -4.78 -10.64
N VAL A 87 -12.10 -3.75 -11.41
CA VAL A 87 -12.54 -3.57 -12.81
C VAL A 87 -11.66 -4.39 -13.78
N PHE A 88 -10.46 -4.81 -13.37
CA PHE A 88 -9.55 -5.60 -14.21
C PHE A 88 -9.77 -7.11 -14.04
N GLY A 89 -10.03 -7.81 -15.15
CA GLY A 89 -9.99 -9.27 -15.23
C GLY A 89 -11.30 -9.99 -14.91
N ARG A 90 -12.46 -9.32 -14.85
CA ARG A 90 -13.74 -10.04 -14.92
C ARG A 90 -13.78 -10.82 -16.23
N PRO A 91 -13.94 -12.15 -16.21
CA PRO A 91 -14.37 -12.86 -17.40
C PRO A 91 -15.69 -12.23 -17.84
N ILE A 92 -15.73 -11.74 -19.08
CA ILE A 92 -16.99 -11.35 -19.70
C ILE A 92 -17.64 -12.69 -20.06
N ASN A 93 -18.61 -13.13 -19.26
CA ASN A 93 -19.46 -14.27 -19.63
C ASN A 93 -20.33 -13.89 -20.84
#